data_AF-A0A923VFD5-F1
#
_entry.id   AF-A0A923VFD5-F1
#
_cell.length_a   1.000
_cell.length_b   1.000
_cell.length_c   1.000
_cell.angle_alpha   90.00
_cell.angle_beta   90.00
_cell.angle_gamma   90.00
#
_symmetry.space_group_name_H-M   'P 1'
#
loop_
_entity.id
_entity.type
_entity.pdbx_description
1 polymer ?
#
loop_
_entity_poly.entity_id
_entity_poly.type
_entity_poly.pdbx_seq_one_letter_code
_entity_poly.pdbx_strand_id
1 'polypeptide(L)'
;MSLNYIKYLLSEIFLSLKDNLALKATVSCWLFFSGIHVYLYAVGALLVFDVITGIYASMLKGKKFTSRHLKKGLLEKLALYLILMLASFVMEAVLKSIFGWESYFVVFLVTILITTYECVSICENILQINPKLTYLKSLIGLSNRMRDATIKYAEDKVESVKVNISTEIKIEVEKPIEKKEEDI
;
A
#
# COMPACT_ATOMS: atom_id res chain seq x y z
N MET A 1 -15.32 -32.79 -17.09
CA MET A 1 -15.63 -31.59 -17.88
C MET A 1 -15.12 -31.83 -19.29
N SER A 2 -16.00 -31.90 -20.32
CA SER A 2 -15.59 -32.36 -21.65
C SER A 2 -14.72 -31.32 -22.37
N LEU A 3 -13.74 -31.78 -23.14
CA LEU A 3 -12.81 -30.93 -23.91
C LEU A 3 -13.56 -29.98 -24.87
N ASN A 4 -14.76 -30.37 -25.30
CA ASN A 4 -15.64 -29.59 -26.17
C ASN A 4 -16.25 -28.37 -25.45
N TYR A 5 -16.53 -28.48 -24.15
CA TYR A 5 -17.05 -27.37 -23.36
C TYR A 5 -16.01 -26.25 -23.18
N ILE A 6 -14.74 -26.63 -23.00
CA ILE A 6 -13.62 -25.67 -22.90
C ILE A 6 -13.40 -24.96 -24.24
N LYS A 7 -13.46 -25.68 -25.36
CA LYS A 7 -13.36 -25.08 -26.71
C LYS A 7 -14.50 -24.10 -26.99
N TYR A 8 -15.72 -24.44 -26.60
CA TYR A 8 -16.89 -23.57 -26.73
C TYR A 8 -16.71 -22.27 -25.92
N LEU A 9 -16.36 -22.40 -24.63
CA LEU A 9 -16.09 -21.25 -23.76
C LEU A 9 -14.98 -20.35 -24.31
N LEU A 10 -13.88 -20.92 -24.79
CA LEU A 10 -12.79 -20.15 -25.40
C LEU A 10 -13.26 -19.41 -26.65
N SER A 11 -14.03 -20.06 -27.53
CA SER A 11 -14.54 -19.43 -28.75
C SER A 11 -15.49 -18.25 -28.46
N GLU A 12 -16.37 -18.39 -27.46
CA GLU A 12 -17.26 -17.33 -26.99
C GLU A 12 -16.49 -16.15 -26.39
N ILE A 13 -15.47 -16.43 -25.57
CA ILE A 13 -14.60 -15.39 -25.00
C ILE A 13 -13.86 -14.63 -26.11
N PHE A 14 -13.33 -15.32 -27.13
CA PHE A 14 -12.66 -14.69 -28.26
C PHE A 14 -13.61 -13.85 -29.13
N LEU A 15 -14.84 -14.32 -29.34
CA LEU A 15 -15.87 -13.56 -30.06
C LEU A 15 -16.26 -12.30 -29.30
N SER A 16 -16.52 -12.43 -27.99
CA SER A 16 -16.87 -11.32 -27.10
C SER A 16 -15.72 -10.31 -26.96
N LEU A 17 -14.47 -10.80 -26.98
CA LEU A 17 -13.27 -9.96 -27.01
C LEU A 17 -13.14 -9.16 -28.31
N LYS A 18 -13.76 -9.57 -29.42
CA LYS A 18 -13.66 -8.83 -30.69
C LYS A 18 -14.50 -7.56 -30.67
N ASP A 19 -15.69 -7.64 -30.09
CA ASP A 19 -16.72 -6.59 -30.18
C ASP A 19 -16.79 -5.70 -28.93
N ASN A 20 -16.34 -6.19 -27.77
CA ASN A 20 -16.46 -5.45 -26.51
C ASN A 20 -15.15 -4.76 -26.10
N LEU A 21 -15.09 -3.43 -26.25
CA LEU A 21 -13.94 -2.60 -25.85
C LEU A 21 -13.64 -2.70 -24.35
N ALA A 22 -14.66 -2.76 -23.49
CA ALA A 22 -14.46 -2.87 -22.05
C ALA A 22 -13.82 -4.21 -21.69
N LEU A 23 -14.27 -5.30 -22.32
CA LEU A 23 -13.68 -6.63 -22.13
C LEU A 23 -12.21 -6.66 -22.59
N LYS A 24 -11.88 -6.06 -23.74
CA LYS A 24 -10.49 -5.90 -24.20
C LYS A 24 -9.66 -5.13 -23.17
N ALA A 25 -10.16 -4.00 -22.68
CA ALA A 25 -9.44 -3.19 -21.70
C ALA A 25 -9.19 -3.97 -20.40
N THR A 26 -10.18 -4.71 -19.91
CA THR A 26 -10.04 -5.54 -18.70
C THR A 26 -9.03 -6.67 -18.90
N VAL A 27 -9.12 -7.41 -20.01
CA VAL A 27 -8.19 -8.53 -20.28
C VAL A 27 -6.77 -8.01 -20.52
N SER A 28 -6.60 -6.92 -21.26
CA SER A 28 -5.29 -6.28 -21.45
C SER A 28 -4.69 -5.81 -20.13
N CYS A 29 -5.50 -5.18 -19.26
CA CYS A 29 -5.07 -4.78 -17.93
C CYS A 29 -4.66 -5.98 -17.09
N TRP A 30 -5.43 -7.07 -17.14
CA TRP A 30 -5.10 -8.31 -16.43
C TRP A 30 -3.78 -8.92 -16.90
N LEU A 31 -3.58 -9.03 -18.22
CA LEU A 31 -2.37 -9.57 -18.83
C LEU A 31 -1.14 -8.71 -18.58
N PHE A 32 -1.31 -7.38 -18.54
CA PHE A 32 -0.26 -6.43 -18.21
C PHE A 32 0.40 -6.74 -16.86
N PHE A 33 -0.39 -7.18 -15.87
CA PHE A 33 0.10 -7.57 -14.55
C PHE A 33 0.50 -9.05 -14.41
N SER A 34 0.48 -9.85 -15.48
CA SER A 34 0.69 -11.30 -15.36
C SER A 34 2.00 -11.69 -14.71
N GLY A 35 3.07 -10.92 -14.94
CA GLY A 35 4.37 -11.14 -14.31
C GLY A 35 4.41 -10.94 -12.79
N ILE A 36 3.37 -10.32 -12.21
CA ILE A 36 3.31 -10.03 -10.76
C ILE A 36 2.08 -10.59 -10.05
N HIS A 37 1.24 -11.37 -10.74
CA HIS A 37 -0.01 -11.91 -10.16
C HIS A 37 0.24 -12.67 -8.85
N VAL A 38 1.30 -13.48 -8.77
CA VAL A 38 1.65 -14.24 -7.57
C VAL A 38 1.86 -13.33 -6.35
N TYR A 39 2.53 -12.20 -6.54
CA TYR A 39 2.78 -11.24 -5.47
C TYR A 39 1.50 -10.51 -5.04
N LEU A 40 0.66 -10.13 -6.01
CA LEU A 40 -0.64 -9.52 -5.74
C LEU A 40 -1.55 -10.46 -4.95
N TYR A 41 -1.58 -11.75 -5.28
CA TYR A 41 -2.35 -12.75 -4.54
C TYR A 41 -1.80 -12.97 -3.14
N ALA A 42 -0.48 -12.98 -2.95
CA ALA A 42 0.12 -13.13 -1.63
C ALA A 42 -0.25 -11.96 -0.71
N VAL A 43 -0.09 -10.71 -1.17
CA VAL A 43 -0.48 -9.51 -0.42
C VAL A 43 -1.99 -9.49 -0.17
N GLY A 44 -2.79 -9.80 -1.18
CA GLY A 44 -4.25 -9.83 -1.08
C GLY A 44 -4.73 -10.86 -0.05
N ALA A 45 -4.16 -12.07 -0.05
CA ALA A 45 -4.51 -13.11 0.92
C ALA A 45 -4.16 -12.68 2.35
N LEU A 46 -2.97 -12.12 2.58
CA LEU A 46 -2.55 -11.62 3.89
C LEU A 46 -3.46 -10.50 4.40
N LEU A 47 -3.82 -9.56 3.53
CA LEU A 47 -4.72 -8.46 3.87
C LEU A 47 -6.12 -8.97 4.24
N VAL A 48 -6.62 -10.01 3.56
CA VAL A 48 -7.87 -10.68 3.97
C VAL A 48 -7.73 -11.34 5.35
N PHE A 49 -6.62 -12.02 5.62
CA PHE A 49 -6.35 -12.60 6.94
C PHE A 49 -6.25 -11.53 8.05
N ASP A 50 -5.59 -10.40 7.78
CA ASP A 50 -5.51 -9.28 8.72
C ASP A 50 -6.89 -8.74 9.07
N VAL A 51 -7.76 -8.57 8.07
CA VAL A 51 -9.15 -8.12 8.30
C VAL A 51 -9.92 -9.13 9.13
N ILE A 52 -9.84 -10.43 8.80
CA ILE A 52 -10.56 -11.47 9.54
C ILE A 52 -10.09 -11.51 11.01
N THR A 53 -8.78 -11.48 11.24
CA THR A 53 -8.22 -11.50 12.60
C THR A 53 -8.57 -10.23 13.38
N GLY A 54 -8.54 -9.06 12.74
CA GLY A 54 -8.94 -7.79 13.33
C GLY A 54 -10.43 -7.71 13.68
N ILE A 55 -11.32 -8.22 12.82
CA ILE A 55 -12.75 -8.34 13.11
C ILE A 55 -12.97 -9.22 14.33
N TYR A 56 -12.37 -10.41 14.34
CA TYR A 56 -12.53 -11.36 15.44
C TYR A 56 -12.01 -10.79 16.78
N ALA A 57 -10.83 -10.16 16.78
CA ALA A 57 -10.27 -9.49 17.95
C ALA A 57 -11.17 -8.34 18.46
N SER A 58 -11.80 -7.59 17.56
CA SER A 58 -12.71 -6.49 17.89
C SER A 58 -14.03 -6.98 18.50
N MET A 59 -14.58 -8.08 17.95
CA MET A 59 -15.80 -8.72 18.47
C MET A 59 -15.62 -9.19 19.91
N LEU A 60 -14.47 -9.80 20.24
CA LEU A 60 -14.16 -10.23 21.61
C LEU A 60 -14.15 -9.07 22.63
N LYS A 61 -13.86 -7.85 22.19
CA LYS A 61 -13.86 -6.65 23.05
C LYS A 61 -15.23 -5.96 23.15
N GLY A 62 -16.28 -6.54 22.56
CA GLY A 62 -17.62 -5.96 22.54
C GLY A 62 -17.73 -4.66 21.75
N LYS A 63 -16.72 -4.31 20.93
CA LYS A 63 -16.75 -3.10 20.12
C LYS A 63 -17.69 -3.29 18.94
N LYS A 64 -18.63 -2.36 18.74
CA LYS A 64 -19.48 -2.36 17.54
C LYS A 64 -18.63 -2.07 16.31
N PHE A 65 -18.53 -3.06 15.43
CA PHE A 65 -17.83 -2.90 14.16
C PHE A 65 -18.69 -2.02 13.25
N THR A 66 -18.25 -0.78 12.99
CA THR A 66 -18.94 0.14 12.08
C THR A 66 -18.24 0.16 10.73
N SER A 67 -19.02 0.27 9.64
CA SER A 67 -18.46 0.28 8.27
C SER A 67 -17.44 1.40 8.04
N ARG A 68 -17.56 2.51 8.78
CA ARG A 68 -16.63 3.65 8.75
C ARG A 68 -15.23 3.29 9.25
N HIS A 69 -15.13 2.45 10.29
CA HIS A 69 -13.84 1.99 10.81
C HIS A 69 -13.17 1.00 9.85
N LEU A 70 -13.94 0.09 9.24
CA LEU A 70 -13.42 -0.84 8.24
C LEU A 70 -12.91 -0.08 7.00
N LYS A 71 -13.67 0.91 6.50
CA LYS A 71 -13.26 1.72 5.35
C LYS A 71 -11.94 2.44 5.61
N LYS A 72 -11.81 3.09 6.78
CA LYS A 72 -10.60 3.84 7.12
C LYS A 72 -9.38 2.93 7.30
N GLY A 73 -9.53 1.76 7.94
CA GLY A 73 -8.41 0.84 8.13
C GLY A 73 -8.03 0.05 6.87
N LEU A 74 -9.02 -0.55 6.20
CA LEU A 74 -8.79 -1.49 5.11
C LEU A 74 -8.53 -0.82 3.76
N LEU A 75 -9.36 0.18 3.39
CA LEU A 75 -9.23 0.79 2.06
C LEU A 75 -7.96 1.62 1.96
N GLU A 76 -7.54 2.29 3.05
CA GLU A 76 -6.28 3.03 3.08
C GLU A 76 -5.08 2.08 2.90
N LYS A 77 -5.03 0.96 3.62
CA LYS A 77 -4.00 -0.09 3.44
C LYS A 77 -4.01 -0.64 2.02
N LEU A 78 -5.19 -1.02 1.51
CA LEU A 78 -5.32 -1.58 0.16
C LEU A 78 -4.86 -0.59 -0.90
N ALA A 79 -5.28 0.67 -0.83
CA ALA A 79 -4.86 1.71 -1.76
C ALA A 79 -3.36 1.93 -1.69
N LEU A 80 -2.77 2.00 -0.49
CA LEU A 80 -1.34 2.17 -0.29
C LEU A 80 -0.56 1.02 -0.92
N TYR A 81 -0.98 -0.23 -0.69
CA TYR A 81 -0.29 -1.40 -1.24
C TYR A 81 -0.44 -1.50 -2.75
N LEU A 82 -1.61 -1.18 -3.31
CA LEU A 82 -1.79 -1.16 -4.76
C LEU A 82 -0.90 -0.10 -5.42
N ILE A 83 -0.83 1.11 -4.85
CA ILE A 83 0.06 2.17 -5.35
C ILE A 83 1.52 1.75 -5.24
N LEU A 84 1.94 1.18 -4.11
CA LEU A 84 3.31 0.74 -3.89
C LEU A 84 3.71 -0.41 -4.83
N MET A 85 2.81 -1.38 -5.02
CA MET A 85 3.02 -2.48 -5.96
C MET A 85 3.10 -1.96 -7.41
N LEU A 86 2.22 -1.04 -7.80
CA LEU A 86 2.26 -0.43 -9.13
C LEU A 86 3.57 0.35 -9.35
N ALA A 87 3.97 1.17 -8.38
CA ALA A 87 5.22 1.92 -8.43
C ALA A 87 6.44 0.98 -8.54
N SER A 88 6.46 -0.10 -7.74
CA SER A 88 7.52 -1.10 -7.79
C SER A 88 7.56 -1.84 -9.13
N PHE A 89 6.41 -2.10 -9.74
CA PHE A 89 6.31 -2.77 -11.05
C PHE A 89 6.79 -1.87 -12.18
N VAL A 90 6.43 -0.59 -12.17
CA VAL A 90 6.94 0.39 -13.16
C VAL A 90 8.45 0.56 -13.00
N MET A 91 8.94 0.67 -11.77
CA MET A 91 10.38 0.74 -11.50
C MET A 91 11.12 -0.51 -11.99
N GLU A 92 10.56 -1.69 -11.73
CA GLU A 92 11.11 -2.96 -12.23
C GLU A 92 11.17 -2.97 -13.76
N ALA A 93 10.13 -2.51 -14.47
CA ALA A 93 10.14 -2.45 -15.93
C ALA A 93 11.29 -1.60 -16.49
N VAL A 94 11.61 -0.49 -15.82
CA VAL A 94 12.77 0.37 -16.16
C VAL A 94 14.09 -0.35 -15.83
N LEU A 95 14.19 -1.00 -14.68
CA LEU A 95 15.42 -1.73 -14.32
C LEU A 95 15.69 -2.91 -15.26
N LYS A 96 14.65 -3.62 -15.68
CA LYS A 96 14.77 -4.72 -16.65
C LYS A 96 15.29 -4.24 -18.00
N SER A 97 14.87 -3.04 -18.46
CA SER A 97 15.37 -2.50 -19.73
C SER A 97 16.85 -2.08 -19.66
N ILE A 98 17.36 -1.73 -18.48
CA ILE A 98 18.76 -1.31 -18.26
C ILE A 98 19.67 -2.51 -17.98
N PHE A 99 19.27 -3.38 -17.06
CA PHE A 99 20.12 -4.46 -16.53
C PHE A 99 19.86 -5.83 -17.16
N GLY A 100 18.81 -5.97 -17.98
CA GLY A 100 18.49 -7.21 -18.67
C GLY A 100 18.05 -8.37 -17.76
N TRP A 101 17.53 -8.07 -16.57
CA TRP A 101 17.07 -9.09 -15.63
C TRP A 101 15.70 -9.65 -16.02
N GLU A 102 15.53 -10.97 -15.92
CA GLU A 102 14.24 -11.61 -16.23
C GLU A 102 13.29 -11.65 -15.01
N SER A 103 13.84 -11.68 -13.80
CA SER A 103 13.08 -11.78 -12.55
C SER A 103 12.58 -10.42 -12.04
N TYR A 104 11.50 -10.41 -11.24
CA TYR A 104 10.88 -9.20 -10.68
C TYR A 104 11.42 -8.90 -9.26
N PHE A 105 12.67 -8.47 -9.15
CA PHE A 105 13.36 -8.38 -7.85
C PHE A 105 12.83 -7.26 -6.94
N VAL A 106 12.58 -6.06 -7.46
CA VAL A 106 12.06 -4.93 -6.68
C VAL A 106 10.64 -5.23 -6.21
N VAL A 107 9.81 -5.78 -7.09
CA VAL A 107 8.44 -6.19 -6.73
C VAL A 107 8.48 -7.25 -5.62
N PHE A 108 9.39 -8.22 -5.72
CA PHE A 108 9.58 -9.24 -4.69
C PHE A 108 10.01 -8.63 -3.34
N LEU A 109 10.99 -7.73 -3.33
CA LEU A 109 11.43 -7.05 -2.11
C LEU A 109 10.30 -6.23 -1.47
N VAL A 110 9.57 -5.46 -2.27
CA VAL A 110 8.40 -4.70 -1.80
C VAL A 110 7.33 -5.64 -1.23
N THR A 111 7.11 -6.79 -1.87
CA THR A 111 6.16 -7.80 -1.38
C THR A 111 6.58 -8.37 -0.02
N ILE A 112 7.87 -8.62 0.21
CA ILE A 112 8.39 -9.05 1.51
C ILE A 112 8.13 -7.98 2.57
N LEU A 113 8.37 -6.71 2.24
CA LEU A 113 8.16 -5.60 3.18
C LEU A 113 6.69 -5.47 3.58
N ILE A 114 5.78 -5.51 2.60
CA ILE A 114 4.32 -5.49 2.84
C ILE A 114 3.90 -6.71 3.67
N THR A 115 4.38 -7.89 3.30
CA THR A 115 4.07 -9.15 4.01
C THR A 115 4.54 -9.09 5.46
N THR A 116 5.74 -8.58 5.70
CA THR A 116 6.30 -8.44 7.06
C THR A 116 5.44 -7.49 7.89
N TYR A 117 5.01 -6.37 7.31
CA TYR A 117 4.14 -5.41 7.98
C TYR A 117 2.78 -6.03 8.35
N GLU A 118 2.15 -6.76 7.41
CA GLU A 118 0.88 -7.44 7.67
C GLU A 118 1.01 -8.58 8.67
N CYS A 119 2.12 -9.33 8.67
CA CYS A 119 2.39 -10.33 9.71
C CYS A 119 2.45 -9.71 11.10
N VAL A 120 3.04 -8.51 11.26
CA VAL A 120 3.03 -7.80 12.55
C VAL A 120 1.61 -7.40 12.94
N SER A 121 0.84 -6.84 12.01
CA SER A 121 -0.58 -6.46 12.24
C SER A 121 -1.43 -7.66 12.69
N ILE A 122 -1.27 -8.81 12.02
CA ILE A 122 -1.93 -10.07 12.39
C ILE A 122 -1.49 -10.52 13.78
N CYS A 123 -0.18 -10.47 14.09
CA CYS A 123 0.32 -10.81 15.42
C CYS A 123 -0.29 -9.92 16.52
N GLU A 124 -0.47 -8.62 16.26
CA GLU A 124 -1.15 -7.72 17.19
C GLU A 124 -2.61 -8.14 17.44
N ASN A 125 -3.35 -8.51 16.38
CA ASN A 125 -4.71 -9.02 16.51
C ASN A 125 -4.75 -10.35 17.29
N ILE A 126 -3.83 -11.27 17.01
CA ILE A 126 -3.71 -12.55 17.73
C ILE A 126 -3.41 -12.33 19.22
N LEU A 127 -2.52 -11.41 19.57
CA LEU A 127 -2.21 -11.11 20.97
C LEU A 127 -3.43 -10.54 21.72
N GLN A 128 -4.30 -9.80 21.03
CA GLN A 128 -5.56 -9.33 21.61
C GLN A 128 -6.55 -10.47 21.86
N ILE A 129 -6.54 -11.51 21.01
CA ILE A 129 -7.37 -12.71 21.15
C ILE A 129 -6.83 -13.61 22.26
N ASN A 130 -5.52 -13.83 22.30
CA ASN A 130 -4.85 -14.67 23.29
C ASN A 130 -3.65 -13.94 23.95
N PRO A 131 -3.88 -13.23 25.06
CA PRO A 131 -2.85 -12.43 25.72
C PRO A 131 -1.77 -13.26 26.44
N LYS A 132 -1.91 -14.59 26.51
CA LYS A 132 -0.94 -15.48 27.17
C LYS A 132 0.35 -15.68 26.38
N LEU A 133 0.42 -15.17 25.15
CA LEU A 133 1.58 -15.31 24.26
C LEU A 133 2.66 -14.25 24.58
N THR A 134 3.42 -14.49 25.66
CA THR A 134 4.44 -13.54 26.18
C THR A 134 5.54 -13.22 25.17
N TYR A 135 5.96 -14.18 24.33
CA TYR A 135 6.98 -13.94 23.29
C TYR A 135 6.50 -12.94 22.23
N LEU A 136 5.26 -13.10 21.74
CA LEU A 136 4.65 -12.19 20.78
C LEU A 136 4.59 -10.76 21.33
N LYS A 137 4.24 -10.62 22.62
CA LYS A 137 4.18 -9.33 23.30
C LYS A 137 5.53 -8.59 23.28
N SER A 138 6.64 -9.32 23.46
CA SER A 138 7.98 -8.73 23.43
C SER A 138 8.37 -8.26 22.01
N LEU A 139 8.13 -9.09 21.00
CA LEU A 139 8.41 -8.75 19.60
C LEU A 139 7.57 -7.57 19.10
N ILE A 140 6.26 -7.59 19.39
CA ILE A 140 5.34 -6.49 19.06
C ILE A 140 5.77 -5.21 19.80
N GLY A 141 6.20 -5.32 21.05
CA GLY A 141 6.72 -4.19 21.81
C GLY A 141 7.96 -3.55 21.16
N LEU A 142 8.88 -4.36 20.64
CA LEU A 142 10.03 -3.87 19.89
C LEU A 142 9.61 -3.18 18.59
N SER A 143 8.72 -3.82 17.82
CA SER A 143 8.22 -3.28 16.55
C SER A 143 7.51 -1.93 16.75
N ASN A 144 6.65 -1.82 17.77
CA ASN A 144 5.95 -0.58 18.09
C ASN A 144 6.92 0.55 18.49
N ARG A 145 7.96 0.25 19.27
CA ARG A 145 8.99 1.26 19.59
C ARG A 145 9.70 1.79 18.36
N MET A 146 10.05 0.92 17.40
CA MET A 146 10.69 1.37 16.15
C MET A 146 9.73 2.20 15.30
N ARG A 147 8.45 1.83 15.25
CA ARG A 147 7.42 2.60 14.55
C ARG A 147 7.24 3.98 15.17
N ASP A 148 7.10 4.06 16.48
CA ASP A 148 6.89 5.32 17.21
C ASP A 148 8.09 6.25 17.07
N ALA A 149 9.32 5.72 17.12
CA ALA A 149 10.53 6.49 16.85
C ALA A 149 10.56 7.06 15.43
N THR A 150 10.11 6.28 14.44
CA THR A 150 10.05 6.70 13.04
C THR A 150 9.01 7.80 12.83
N ILE A 151 7.83 7.67 13.45
CA ILE A 151 6.76 8.68 13.38
C ILE A 151 7.24 9.98 14.02
N LYS A 152 7.84 9.90 15.22
CA LYS A 152 8.37 11.07 15.91
C LYS A 152 9.41 11.81 15.06
N TYR A 153 10.34 11.09 14.45
CA TYR A 153 11.32 11.69 13.55
C TYR A 153 10.67 12.41 12.35
N ALA A 154 9.62 11.82 11.79
CA ALA A 154 8.87 12.45 10.69
C ALA A 154 8.11 13.70 11.15
N GLU A 155 7.49 13.68 12.33
CA GLU A 155 6.81 14.83 12.93
C GLU A 155 7.80 15.98 13.21
N ASP A 156 8.95 15.70 13.83
CA ASP A 156 10.01 16.67 14.11
C ASP A 156 10.52 17.34 12.81
N LYS A 157 10.67 16.55 11.74
CA LYS A 157 11.04 17.06 10.39
C LYS A 157 9.95 17.95 9.79
N VAL A 158 8.68 17.57 9.91
CA VAL A 158 7.57 18.39 9.38
C VAL A 158 7.44 19.69 10.15
N GLU A 159 7.64 19.67 11.47
CA GLU A 159 7.59 20.87 12.31
C GLU A 159 8.74 21.83 11.98
N SER A 160 9.97 21.35 11.86
CA SER A 160 11.11 22.20 11.46
C SER A 160 10.92 22.86 10.09
N VAL A 161 10.33 22.15 9.11
CA VAL A 161 10.01 22.74 7.80
C VAL A 161 8.93 23.83 7.92
N LYS A 162 7.87 23.62 8.72
CA LYS A 162 6.83 24.64 8.95
C LYS A 162 7.39 25.90 9.60
N VAL A 163 8.31 25.76 10.55
CA VAL A 163 8.98 26.90 11.21
C VAL A 163 9.83 27.69 10.22
N ASN A 164 10.60 27.01 9.37
CA ASN A 164 11.43 27.65 8.35
C ASN A 164 10.58 28.45 7.35
N ILE A 165 9.50 27.86 6.83
CA ILE A 165 8.56 28.55 5.92
C ILE A 165 7.92 29.77 6.59
N SER A 166 7.51 29.64 7.86
CA SER A 166 6.91 30.76 8.61
C SER A 166 7.90 31.90 8.84
N THR A 167 9.19 31.58 8.95
CA THR A 167 10.27 32.56 9.11
C THR A 167 10.60 33.26 7.79
N GLU A 168 10.67 32.51 6.68
CA GLU A 168 10.87 33.08 5.34
C GLU A 168 9.72 34.02 4.95
N ILE A 169 8.46 33.64 5.20
CA ILE A 169 7.30 34.49 4.93
C ILE A 169 7.34 35.78 5.75
N LYS A 170 7.76 35.73 7.03
CA LYS A 170 7.92 36.93 7.85
C LYS A 170 8.99 37.88 7.29
N ILE A 171 10.13 37.33 6.86
CA ILE A 171 11.21 38.12 6.27
C ILE A 171 10.77 38.77 4.95
N GLU A 172 9.95 38.09 4.14
CA GLU A 172 9.45 38.62 2.88
C GLU A 172 8.38 39.70 3.07
N VAL A 173 7.52 39.58 4.09
CA VAL A 173 6.52 40.58 4.45
C VAL A 173 7.14 41.84 5.10
N GLU A 174 8.27 41.70 5.80
CA GLU A 174 8.97 42.82 6.43
C GLU A 174 10.01 43.53 5.54
N LYS A 175 10.20 43.10 4.27
CA LYS A 175 11.08 43.84 3.35
C LYS A 175 10.50 45.24 3.10
N PRO A 176 11.22 46.32 3.45
CA PRO A 176 10.75 47.66 3.17
C PRO A 176 10.67 47.86 1.65
N ILE A 177 9.55 48.41 1.19
CA ILE A 177 9.36 48.84 -0.20
C ILE A 177 10.40 49.94 -0.45
N GLU A 178 11.50 49.61 -1.12
CA GLU A 178 12.44 50.61 -1.64
C GLU A 178 11.66 51.50 -2.61
N LYS A 179 11.31 52.71 -2.16
CA LYS A 179 10.90 53.78 -3.05
C LYS A 179 12.09 54.07 -3.95
N LYS A 180 11.96 53.75 -5.23
CA LYS A 180 12.80 54.33 -6.27
C LYS A 180 12.59 55.84 -6.22
N GLU A 181 13.57 56.58 -5.71
CA GLU A 181 13.72 57.99 -6.01
C GLU A 181 14.03 58.09 -7.51
N GLU A 182 13.09 58.64 -8.26
CA GLU A 182 13.30 59.08 -9.64
C GLU A 182 14.03 60.43 -9.58
N ASP A 183 15.32 60.43 -9.91
CA ASP A 183 16.11 61.64 -10.15
C ASP A 183 15.59 62.34 -11.43
N ILE A 184 15.17 63.60 -11.28
CA ILE A 184 14.93 64.59 -12.34
C ILE A 184 16.15 65.49 -12.46
#